data_AF-A0A067T1D6-F1
#
_entry.id   AF-A0A067T1D6-F1
#
_cell.length_a   1.000
_cell.length_b   1.000
_cell.length_c   1.000
_cell.angle_alpha   90.00
_cell.angle_beta   90.00
_cell.angle_gamma   90.00
#
_symmetry.space_group_name_H-M   'P 1'
#
loop_
_entity.id
_entity.type
_entity.pdbx_description
1 polymer ?
#
loop_
_entity_poly.entity_id
_entity_poly.type
_entity_poly.pdbx_seq_one_letter_code
_entity_poly.pdbx_strand_id
1 'polypeptide(L)'
;MKDAKICHGRGVLYGDIAEYSVHGPNRELNDWDPVEFADYVPFHDHMQVDQLFVADVPIKTLTSILATDALHTIASYHNIGTIDPQDHPASVVKLALSTHDCSNCPRFVSFWRFKGRTPLNENIEFPPTPLSVEKTHNVITACATDLLPGKCGRARMRCMRNAHTVSKFNTVA
;
A
#
# COMPACT_ATOMS: atom_id res chain seq x y z
N MET A 1 -22.40 -17.37 -2.76
CA MET A 1 -22.53 -15.91 -2.83
C MET A 1 -22.70 -15.40 -1.42
N LYS A 2 -21.69 -14.73 -0.86
CA LYS A 2 -21.81 -14.04 0.43
C LYS A 2 -22.28 -12.63 0.11
N ASP A 3 -23.46 -12.26 0.59
CA ASP A 3 -23.98 -10.90 0.41
C ASP A 3 -23.11 -9.92 1.20
N ALA A 4 -22.41 -9.04 0.49
CA ALA A 4 -21.65 -7.96 1.09
C ALA A 4 -22.62 -7.04 1.84
N LYS A 5 -22.55 -7.09 3.17
CA LYS A 5 -23.43 -6.31 4.06
C LYS A 5 -22.89 -4.88 4.11
N ILE A 6 -23.38 -4.03 3.22
CA ILE A 6 -22.94 -2.63 3.09
C ILE A 6 -23.45 -1.83 4.28
N CYS A 7 -22.59 -1.58 5.28
CA CYS A 7 -22.88 -0.68 6.39
C CYS A 7 -22.54 0.76 6.00
N HIS A 8 -23.54 1.60 5.70
CA HIS A 8 -23.32 3.04 5.52
C HIS A 8 -22.73 3.63 6.81
N GLY A 9 -21.53 4.21 6.72
CA GLY A 9 -20.81 4.85 7.83
C GLY A 9 -19.75 3.99 8.53
N ARG A 10 -19.61 2.70 8.16
CA ARG A 10 -18.46 1.88 8.61
C ARG A 10 -17.32 2.08 7.61
N GLY A 11 -16.11 2.34 8.09
CA GLY A 11 -14.93 2.31 7.22
C GLY A 11 -14.77 0.94 6.57
N VAL A 12 -14.13 0.90 5.39
CA VAL A 12 -13.84 -0.36 4.68
C VAL A 12 -12.89 -1.21 5.51
N LEU A 13 -13.19 -2.50 5.64
CA LEU A 13 -12.35 -3.47 6.32
C LEU A 13 -11.64 -4.35 5.30
N TYR A 14 -10.49 -4.91 5.69
CA TYR A 14 -9.74 -5.81 4.83
C TYR A 14 -10.58 -6.99 4.36
N GLY A 15 -11.38 -7.57 5.26
CA GLY A 15 -12.27 -8.69 4.93
C GLY A 15 -13.31 -8.38 3.85
N ASP A 16 -13.66 -7.10 3.61
CA ASP A 16 -14.59 -6.70 2.55
C ASP A 16 -13.97 -6.84 1.15
N ILE A 17 -12.63 -6.86 1.06
CA ILE A 17 -11.89 -6.88 -0.20
C ILE A 17 -10.83 -7.99 -0.28
N ALA A 18 -10.67 -8.80 0.77
CA ALA A 18 -9.63 -9.83 0.88
C ALA A 18 -9.70 -10.85 -0.24
N GLU A 19 -10.91 -11.23 -0.68
CA GLU A 19 -11.10 -12.21 -1.76
C GLU A 19 -10.60 -11.72 -3.14
N TYR A 20 -10.44 -10.40 -3.30
CA TYR A 20 -9.94 -9.78 -4.53
C TYR A 20 -8.45 -9.47 -4.48
N SER A 21 -7.76 -9.80 -3.38
CA SER A 21 -6.34 -9.48 -3.22
C SER A 21 -5.49 -10.26 -4.22
N VAL A 22 -4.76 -9.53 -5.08
CA VAL A 22 -3.84 -10.12 -6.07
C VAL A 22 -2.49 -10.37 -5.41
N HIS A 23 -2.04 -9.38 -4.64
CA HIS A 23 -0.84 -9.46 -3.83
C HIS A 23 -1.23 -9.21 -2.39
N GLY A 24 -1.37 -10.29 -1.63
CA GLY A 24 -1.54 -10.23 -0.19
C GLY A 24 -0.27 -9.65 0.45
N PRO A 25 -0.39 -8.79 1.46
CA PRO A 25 0.78 -8.39 2.22
C PRO A 25 1.42 -9.62 2.89
N ASN A 26 2.74 -9.59 3.05
CA ASN A 26 3.57 -10.68 3.58
C ASN A 26 3.34 -11.01 5.08
N ARG A 27 2.17 -10.71 5.64
CA ARG A 27 1.89 -10.80 7.08
C ARG A 27 0.54 -11.44 7.34
N GLU A 28 0.39 -12.06 8.51
CA GLU A 28 -0.91 -12.43 9.08
C GLU A 28 -1.79 -11.18 9.21
N LEU A 29 -2.82 -11.12 8.37
CA LEU A 29 -3.81 -10.04 8.36
C LEU A 29 -5.05 -10.47 9.09
N ASN A 30 -5.70 -9.50 9.72
CA ASN A 30 -7.00 -9.70 10.31
C ASN A 30 -8.08 -9.14 9.38
N ASP A 31 -9.14 -9.90 9.13
CA ASP A 31 -10.30 -9.46 8.32
C ASP A 31 -10.93 -8.17 8.88
N TRP A 32 -10.75 -7.90 10.17
CA TRP A 32 -11.25 -6.72 10.86
C TRP A 32 -10.32 -5.50 10.78
N ASP A 33 -9.17 -5.61 10.12
CA ASP A 33 -8.24 -4.49 9.99
C ASP A 33 -8.84 -3.41 9.08
N PRO A 34 -8.90 -2.13 9.50
CA PRO A 34 -9.45 -1.07 8.69
C PRO A 34 -8.51 -0.71 7.55
N VAL A 35 -9.07 -0.50 6.36
CA VAL A 35 -8.33 -0.13 5.16
C VAL A 35 -8.89 1.14 4.55
N GLU A 36 -8.07 1.79 3.75
CA GLU A 36 -8.46 2.94 2.96
C GLU A 36 -7.99 2.76 1.53
N PHE A 37 -8.85 3.20 0.62
CA PHE A 37 -8.55 3.28 -0.79
C PHE A 37 -7.47 4.34 -1.01
N ALA A 38 -6.40 3.95 -1.69
CA ALA A 38 -5.28 4.83 -1.99
C ALA A 38 -5.34 5.31 -3.44
N ASP A 39 -5.57 4.40 -4.39
CA ASP A 39 -5.54 4.73 -5.82
C ASP A 39 -6.19 3.64 -6.69
N TYR A 40 -6.40 3.94 -7.97
CA TYR A 40 -6.87 3.02 -9.00
C TYR A 40 -6.08 3.24 -10.28
N VAL A 41 -5.45 2.19 -10.81
CA VAL A 41 -4.53 2.30 -11.96
C VAL A 41 -4.68 1.13 -12.92
N PRO A 42 -4.22 1.26 -14.18
CA PRO A 42 -4.07 0.13 -15.08
C PRO A 42 -3.18 -0.96 -14.48
N PHE A 43 -3.53 -2.23 -14.71
CA PHE A 43 -2.78 -3.38 -14.19
C PHE A 43 -1.35 -3.46 -14.70
N HIS A 44 -0.99 -2.81 -15.80
CA HIS A 44 0.40 -2.82 -16.26
C HIS A 44 1.27 -1.75 -15.59
N ASP A 45 0.65 -0.76 -14.95
CA ASP A 45 1.33 0.38 -14.34
C ASP A 45 1.46 0.23 -12.81
N HIS A 46 0.95 -0.87 -12.25
CA HIS A 46 1.05 -1.09 -10.81
C HIS A 46 2.49 -1.44 -10.44
N MET A 47 3.11 -0.58 -9.63
CA MET A 47 4.33 -0.91 -8.91
C MET A 47 3.97 -1.36 -7.50
N GLN A 48 4.64 -2.40 -7.01
CA GLN A 48 4.52 -2.78 -5.62
C GLN A 48 5.20 -1.71 -4.76
N VAL A 49 4.39 -0.88 -4.11
CA VAL A 49 4.85 0.11 -3.14
C VAL A 49 4.72 -0.48 -1.75
N ASP A 50 5.73 -0.28 -0.91
CA ASP A 50 5.68 -0.72 0.48
C ASP A 50 4.42 -0.22 1.16
N GLN A 51 3.75 -1.12 1.88
CA GLN A 51 2.52 -0.87 2.66
C GLN A 51 1.25 -0.61 1.84
N LEU A 52 1.32 -0.65 0.51
CA LEU A 52 0.14 -0.83 -0.33
C LEU A 52 -0.05 -2.32 -0.62
N PHE A 53 -1.31 -2.74 -0.65
CA PHE A 53 -1.68 -4.01 -1.25
C PHE A 53 -2.59 -3.78 -2.44
N VAL A 54 -2.51 -4.72 -3.38
CA VAL A 54 -3.19 -4.64 -4.67
C VAL A 54 -4.39 -5.57 -4.66
N ALA A 55 -5.54 -5.04 -5.06
CA ALA A 55 -6.77 -5.81 -5.20
C ALA A 55 -7.44 -5.57 -6.56
N ASP A 56 -7.84 -6.65 -7.23
CA ASP A 56 -8.59 -6.65 -8.49
C ASP A 56 -10.08 -6.68 -8.18
N VAL A 57 -10.57 -5.58 -7.60
CA VAL A 57 -11.94 -5.45 -7.12
C VAL A 57 -12.85 -5.03 -8.27
N PRO A 58 -13.95 -5.77 -8.55
CA PRO A 58 -14.90 -5.38 -9.58
C PRO A 58 -15.48 -3.98 -9.34
N ILE A 59 -15.68 -3.19 -10.41
CA ILE A 59 -16.22 -1.82 -10.30
C ILE A 59 -17.54 -1.78 -9.55
N LYS A 60 -18.43 -2.75 -9.80
CA LYS A 60 -19.71 -2.87 -9.08
C LYS A 60 -19.50 -2.94 -7.56
N THR A 61 -18.52 -3.73 -7.10
CA THR A 61 -18.14 -3.79 -5.68
C THR A 61 -17.59 -2.45 -5.21
N LEU A 62 -16.69 -1.82 -5.98
CA LEU A 62 -16.12 -0.50 -5.66
C LEU A 62 -17.19 0.60 -5.49
N THR A 63 -18.23 0.64 -6.33
CA THR A 63 -19.33 1.64 -6.21
C THR A 63 -20.10 1.58 -4.90
N SER A 64 -20.06 0.43 -4.22
CA SER A 64 -20.75 0.21 -2.96
C SER A 64 -19.93 0.61 -1.72
N ILE A 65 -18.60 0.61 -1.83
CA ILE A 65 -17.68 0.82 -0.70
C ILE A 65 -16.93 2.16 -0.77
N LEU A 66 -16.71 2.72 -1.96
CA LEU A 66 -15.93 3.93 -2.13
C LEU A 66 -16.77 5.20 -1.97
N ALA A 67 -16.08 6.26 -1.54
CA ALA A 67 -16.60 7.61 -1.54
C ALA A 67 -16.69 8.18 -2.97
N THR A 68 -17.55 9.19 -3.16
CA THR A 68 -17.89 9.73 -4.48
C THR A 68 -16.67 10.26 -5.23
N ASP A 69 -15.75 10.92 -4.54
CA ASP A 69 -14.48 11.43 -5.07
C ASP A 69 -13.65 10.34 -5.75
N ALA A 70 -13.45 9.20 -5.09
CA ALA A 70 -12.74 8.06 -5.67
C ALA A 70 -13.49 7.45 -6.86
N LEU A 71 -14.82 7.48 -6.85
CA LEU A 71 -15.63 7.02 -7.98
C LEU A 71 -15.50 7.92 -9.21
N HIS A 72 -15.34 9.24 -9.04
CA HIS A 72 -15.00 10.13 -10.15
C HIS A 72 -13.66 9.78 -10.77
N THR A 73 -12.64 9.50 -9.95
CA THR A 73 -11.34 9.03 -10.45
C THR A 73 -11.49 7.77 -11.29
N ILE A 74 -12.21 6.76 -10.79
CA ILE A 74 -12.46 5.52 -11.54
C ILE A 74 -13.21 5.81 -12.85
N ALA A 75 -14.27 6.64 -12.82
CA ALA A 75 -15.03 6.99 -14.02
C ALA A 75 -14.14 7.63 -15.11
N SER A 76 -13.17 8.46 -14.70
CA SER A 76 -12.22 9.08 -15.63
C SER A 76 -11.33 8.05 -16.35
N TYR A 77 -10.84 7.03 -15.65
CA TYR A 77 -10.04 5.94 -16.24
C TYR A 77 -10.82 5.11 -17.25
N HIS A 78 -12.14 4.99 -17.07
CA HIS A 78 -13.02 4.24 -17.97
C HIS A 78 -13.62 5.12 -19.08
N ASN A 79 -13.19 6.39 -19.20
CA ASN A 79 -13.75 7.37 -20.14
C ASN A 79 -15.28 7.49 -20.06
N ILE A 80 -15.85 7.28 -18.86
CA ILE A 80 -17.30 7.37 -18.64
C ILE A 80 -17.65 8.84 -18.48
N GLY A 81 -17.69 9.56 -19.61
CA GLY A 81 -17.90 11.00 -19.68
C GLY A 81 -16.77 11.80 -19.02
N THR A 82 -16.43 12.96 -19.58
CA THR A 82 -15.63 13.96 -18.87
C THR A 82 -16.51 14.55 -17.76
N ILE A 83 -16.71 13.77 -16.70
CA ILE A 83 -17.55 14.13 -15.56
C ILE A 83 -16.77 15.16 -14.77
N ASP A 84 -17.09 16.44 -14.97
CA ASP A 84 -16.68 17.45 -14.01
C ASP A 84 -17.26 17.05 -12.64
N PRO A 85 -16.43 16.87 -11.59
CA PRO A 85 -16.91 16.50 -10.27
C PRO A 85 -17.96 17.46 -9.70
N GLN A 86 -18.07 18.69 -10.21
CA GLN A 86 -19.07 19.65 -9.76
C GLN A 86 -20.45 19.47 -10.41
N ASP A 87 -20.53 18.83 -11.58
CA ASP A 87 -21.76 18.82 -12.39
C ASP A 87 -22.64 17.59 -12.16
N HIS A 88 -22.15 16.56 -11.46
CA HIS A 88 -22.85 15.28 -11.36
C HIS A 88 -23.05 14.77 -9.93
N PRO A 89 -24.29 14.45 -9.52
CA PRO A 89 -24.55 13.88 -8.21
C PRO A 89 -23.99 12.44 -8.11
N ALA A 90 -23.61 12.04 -6.90
CA ALA A 90 -23.03 10.72 -6.62
C ALA A 90 -23.84 9.53 -7.16
N SER A 91 -25.17 9.65 -7.19
CA SER A 91 -26.08 8.63 -7.72
C SER A 91 -25.89 8.38 -9.22
N VAL A 92 -25.60 9.42 -10.01
CA VAL A 92 -25.39 9.32 -11.46
C VAL A 92 -24.07 8.62 -11.74
N VAL A 93 -23.00 8.99 -11.03
CA VAL A 93 -21.67 8.36 -11.17
C VAL A 93 -21.74 6.88 -10.81
N LYS A 94 -22.38 6.55 -9.67
CA LYS A 94 -22.59 5.16 -9.25
C LYS A 94 -23.39 4.37 -10.28
N LEU A 95 -24.47 4.95 -10.80
CA LEU A 95 -25.28 4.29 -11.82
C LEU A 95 -24.45 4.02 -13.08
N ALA A 96 -23.77 5.03 -13.61
CA ALA A 96 -22.96 4.92 -14.82
C ALA A 96 -21.88 3.83 -14.68
N LEU A 97 -21.13 3.84 -13.57
CA LEU A 97 -20.13 2.82 -13.26
C LEU A 97 -20.73 1.42 -13.08
N SER A 98 -21.91 1.31 -12.45
CA SER A 98 -22.57 0.02 -12.23
C SER A 98 -23.11 -0.62 -13.51
N THR A 99 -23.47 0.21 -14.50
CA THR A 99 -23.97 -0.21 -15.82
C THR A 99 -22.87 -0.33 -16.87
N HIS A 100 -21.66 0.15 -16.56
CA HIS A 100 -20.54 0.11 -17.49
C HIS A 100 -20.06 -1.32 -17.73
N ASP A 101 -19.77 -1.64 -18.98
CA ASP A 101 -19.23 -2.93 -19.41
C ASP A 101 -17.72 -2.81 -19.65
N CYS A 102 -16.93 -3.41 -18.75
CA CYS A 102 -15.48 -3.42 -18.83
C CYS A 102 -14.92 -4.41 -19.87
N SER A 103 -15.75 -5.10 -20.66
CA SER A 103 -15.28 -6.09 -21.64
C SER A 103 -14.27 -5.52 -22.66
N ASN A 104 -14.32 -4.21 -22.92
CA ASN A 104 -13.40 -3.51 -23.82
C ASN A 104 -12.37 -2.64 -23.09
N CYS A 105 -12.40 -2.61 -21.76
CA CYS A 105 -11.47 -1.80 -20.97
C CYS A 105 -10.17 -2.58 -20.72
N PRO A 106 -9.03 -1.89 -20.57
CA PRO A 106 -7.85 -2.54 -20.05
C PRO A 106 -8.12 -3.04 -18.63
N ARG A 107 -7.33 -4.01 -18.16
CA ARG A 107 -7.43 -4.49 -16.79
C ARG A 107 -6.94 -3.38 -15.84
N PHE A 108 -7.67 -3.15 -14.76
CA PHE A 108 -7.33 -2.18 -13.73
C PHE A 108 -7.25 -2.85 -12.36
N VAL A 109 -6.53 -2.23 -11.43
CA VAL A 109 -6.45 -2.65 -10.03
C VAL A 109 -6.60 -1.46 -9.10
N SER A 110 -7.01 -1.77 -7.87
CA SER A 110 -7.13 -0.81 -6.78
C SER A 110 -6.01 -1.01 -5.77
N PHE A 111 -5.44 0.09 -5.30
CA PHE A 111 -4.47 0.12 -4.22
C PHE A 111 -5.14 0.48 -2.91
N TRP A 112 -4.72 -0.22 -1.87
CA TRP A 112 -5.26 -0.09 -0.53
C TRP A 112 -4.14 -0.02 0.49
N ARG A 113 -4.35 0.75 1.55
CA ARG A 113 -3.45 0.82 2.71
C ARG A 113 -4.23 0.60 3.99
N PHE A 114 -3.56 0.11 5.02
CA PHE A 114 -4.16 -0.07 6.34
C PHE A 114 -4.24 1.27 7.07
N LYS A 115 -5.43 1.64 7.55
CA LYS A 115 -5.62 2.89 8.31
C LYS A 115 -4.81 2.86 9.59
N GLY A 116 -4.21 4.00 9.94
CA GLY A 116 -3.40 4.15 11.15
C GLY A 116 -2.01 3.53 11.05
N ARG A 117 -1.62 3.03 9.86
CA ARG A 117 -0.24 2.70 9.56
C ARG A 117 0.36 3.85 8.77
N THR A 118 1.18 4.63 9.46
CA THR A 118 2.01 5.63 8.79
C THR A 118 2.97 4.88 7.86
N PRO A 119 3.16 5.34 6.62
CA PRO A 119 4.35 4.99 5.88
C PRO A 119 5.52 5.10 6.85
N LEU A 120 6.35 4.06 6.99
CA LEU A 120 7.76 4.27 7.31
C LEU A 120 8.30 5.18 6.20
N ASN A 121 7.98 6.47 6.29
CA ASN A 121 8.62 7.55 5.59
C ASN A 121 9.98 7.65 6.27
N GLU A 122 10.83 6.65 6.02
CA GLU A 122 12.24 6.93 5.95
C GLU A 122 12.30 7.94 4.81
N ASN A 123 12.46 9.21 5.17
CA ASN A 123 12.76 10.26 4.21
C ASN A 123 14.14 9.89 3.65
N ILE A 124 14.16 8.93 2.73
CA ILE A 124 15.35 8.44 2.08
C ILE A 124 15.68 9.55 1.09
N GLU A 125 16.44 10.53 1.57
CA GLU A 125 17.00 11.59 0.76
C GLU A 125 17.84 10.91 -0.33
N PHE A 126 17.48 11.13 -1.60
CA PHE A 126 18.19 10.56 -2.73
C PHE A 126 18.83 11.69 -3.55
N PRO A 127 20.16 11.63 -3.80
CA PRO A 127 21.09 10.59 -3.38
C PRO A 127 21.30 10.58 -1.85
N PRO A 128 21.54 9.40 -1.24
CA PRO A 128 21.82 9.33 0.19
C PRO A 128 23.05 10.17 0.51
N THR A 129 23.00 10.93 1.60
CA THR A 129 24.16 11.68 2.08
C THR A 129 25.33 10.70 2.28
N PRO A 130 26.48 10.90 1.61
CA PRO A 130 27.60 9.98 1.72
C PRO A 130 28.06 9.86 3.17
N LEU A 131 28.32 8.63 3.61
CA LEU A 131 28.82 8.37 4.96
C LEU A 131 30.17 9.07 5.16
N SER A 132 30.38 9.66 6.33
CA SER A 132 31.70 10.18 6.69
C SER A 132 32.74 9.05 6.74
N VAL A 133 34.01 9.38 6.52
CA VAL A 133 35.12 8.42 6.58
C VAL A 133 35.15 7.71 7.94
N GLU A 134 34.92 8.45 9.03
CA GLU A 134 34.86 7.91 10.38
C GLU A 134 33.70 6.91 10.55
N LYS A 135 32.50 7.25 10.08
CA LYS A 135 31.35 6.32 10.11
C LYS A 135 31.62 5.07 9.28
N THR A 136 32.22 5.25 8.10
CA THR A 136 32.59 4.14 7.22
C THR A 136 33.60 3.22 7.90
N HIS A 137 34.63 3.78 8.54
CA HIS A 137 35.62 3.02 9.30
C HIS A 137 34.98 2.25 10.47
N ASN A 138 34.05 2.87 11.20
CA ASN A 138 33.36 2.23 12.31
C ASN A 138 32.49 1.05 11.86
N VAL A 139 31.76 1.20 10.74
CA VAL A 139 30.97 0.11 10.15
C VAL A 139 31.88 -1.03 9.71
N ILE A 140 32.96 -0.73 8.98
CA ILE A 140 33.91 -1.75 8.50
C ILE A 140 34.56 -2.47 9.68
N THR A 141 35.02 -1.75 10.70
CA THR A 141 35.67 -2.33 11.89
C THR A 141 34.70 -3.20 12.69
N ALA A 142 33.44 -2.80 12.83
CA ALA A 142 32.41 -3.61 13.48
C ALA A 142 32.13 -4.91 12.71
N CYS A 143 32.00 -4.83 11.38
CA CYS A 143 31.82 -6.02 10.53
C CYS A 143 33.05 -6.94 10.56
N ALA A 144 34.26 -6.38 10.53
CA ALA A 144 35.51 -7.14 10.58
C ALA A 144 35.70 -7.85 11.92
N THR A 145 35.33 -7.21 13.05
CA THR A 145 35.43 -7.83 14.38
C THR A 145 34.44 -8.97 14.61
N ASP A 146 33.33 -8.99 13.88
CA ASP A 146 32.37 -10.10 13.89
C ASP A 146 32.85 -11.31 13.07
N LEU A 147 33.80 -11.12 12.15
CA LEU A 147 34.39 -12.17 11.31
C LEU A 147 35.68 -12.78 11.89
N LEU A 148 36.17 -12.30 13.04
CA LEU A 148 37.38 -12.82 13.64
C LEU A 148 37.17 -14.25 14.22
N PRO A 149 38.04 -15.22 13.86
CA PRO A 149 37.96 -16.59 14.33
C PRO A 149 38.27 -16.65 15.83
N GLY A 150 37.23 -16.83 16.64
CA GLY A 150 37.33 -16.87 18.11
C GLY A 150 36.02 -16.53 18.82
N LYS A 151 35.06 -15.89 18.14
CA LYS A 151 33.71 -15.61 18.68
C LYS A 151 32.61 -16.59 18.22
N CYS A 152 32.98 -17.71 17.58
CA CYS A 152 32.07 -18.77 17.12
C CYS A 152 31.43 -19.62 18.25
N GLY A 153 31.42 -19.15 19.50
CA GLY A 153 30.84 -19.89 20.62
C GLY A 153 29.39 -19.52 20.98
N ARG A 154 28.96 -18.25 20.84
CA ARG A 154 27.66 -17.80 21.36
C ARG A 154 27.04 -16.58 20.64
N ALA A 155 27.26 -16.39 19.34
CA ALA A 155 26.80 -15.21 18.61
C ALA A 155 25.71 -15.48 17.56
N ARG A 156 24.95 -16.57 17.67
CA ARG A 156 23.88 -16.90 16.69
C ARG A 156 22.57 -16.09 16.88
N MET A 157 22.55 -15.04 17.72
CA MET A 157 21.32 -14.29 18.06
C MET A 157 21.48 -12.75 18.15
N ARG A 158 22.48 -12.14 17.50
CA ARG A 158 22.59 -10.65 17.47
C ARG A 158 22.52 -9.98 16.10
N CYS A 159 22.55 -10.71 14.99
CA CYS A 159 22.47 -10.07 13.66
C CYS A 159 21.09 -9.45 13.33
N MET A 160 20.01 -9.82 14.02
CA MET A 160 18.69 -9.23 13.73
C MET A 160 18.31 -8.02 14.58
N ARG A 161 19.08 -7.68 15.64
CA ARG A 161 18.78 -6.49 16.47
C ARG A 161 19.47 -5.21 16.00
N ASN A 162 20.54 -5.29 15.20
CA ASN A 162 21.27 -4.09 14.78
C ASN A 162 20.80 -3.46 13.47
N ALA A 163 20.02 -4.15 12.64
CA ALA A 163 19.40 -3.52 11.48
C ALA A 163 18.40 -2.41 11.90
N HIS A 164 17.75 -2.56 13.06
CA HIS A 164 16.87 -1.52 13.61
C HIS A 164 17.60 -0.36 14.31
N THR A 165 18.87 -0.53 14.69
CA THR A 165 19.62 0.54 15.37
C THR A 165 20.26 1.51 14.39
N VAL A 166 20.57 1.09 13.16
CA VAL A 166 21.10 2.01 12.13
C VAL A 166 20.02 3.01 11.67
N SER A 167 18.75 2.61 11.67
CA SER A 167 17.61 3.52 11.37
C SER A 167 17.38 4.58 12.47
N LYS A 168 17.84 4.37 13.72
CA LYS A 168 17.65 5.32 14.83
C LYS A 168 18.71 6.43 14.95
N PHE A 169 19.76 6.44 14.13
CA PHE A 169 20.83 7.43 14.22
C PHE A 169 20.68 8.63 13.28
N ASN A 170 19.57 8.74 12.54
CA ASN A 170 19.28 9.88 11.66
C ASN A 170 18.41 10.97 12.30
N THR A 171 18.37 11.07 13.63
CA THR A 171 17.58 12.11 14.32
C THR A 171 18.44 12.96 15.26
N VAL A 172 19.50 13.60 14.74
CA VAL A 172 19.98 14.90 15.26
C VAL A 172 20.75 15.62 14.14
N ALA A 173 20.10 16.60 13.51
CA ALA A 173 20.66 17.89 13.08
C ALA A 173 19.49 18.78 12.66
#